data_AF-A0A6G0SUB6-F1
#
_entry.id   AF-A0A6G0SUB6-F1
#
_cell.length_a   1.000
_cell.length_b   1.000
_cell.length_c   1.000
_cell.angle_alpha   90.00
_cell.angle_beta   90.00
_cell.angle_gamma   90.00
#
_symmetry.space_group_name_H-M   'P 1'
#
loop_
_entity.id
_entity.type
_entity.pdbx_description
1 polymer ?
#
loop_
_entity_poly.entity_id
_entity_poly.type
_entity_poly.pdbx_seq_one_letter_code
_entity_poly.pdbx_strand_id
1 'polypeptide(L)'
;MRTKMEPMTLSQKTMLVICLRTVVGQNNEVITFFFDIIELTNTSADSIKNAILTNLSSHRFDNNFLKLNLIAFVSDGASTMLGRVAALYQHFTTAVNDGLRTSKEKSKYLGLQRHLASIEFVTNLGIMYDALCELADLSTSLRNRSHTFTQVNRYIQRRIMVFDSMAENYGPRTKEAIDSCEELSFKSIPLISNKAIPKINPLQFFRSLSYNLGSRLFTTLSSNVSMQGNELKNIYTQLLSDLDVFEPKNWSDQFDIQYGDSAIRTLANVFQVDARSVINGFREFKDLGDGRDTFRPK
;
A
#
# COMPACT_ATOMS: atom_id res chain seq x y z
N MET A 1 4.82 5.78 3.26
CA MET A 1 5.70 4.80 3.93
C MET A 1 5.93 3.63 2.97
N ARG A 2 7.17 3.34 2.63
CA ARG A 2 7.57 2.16 1.86
C ARG A 2 8.94 1.77 2.40
N THR A 3 8.97 0.81 3.32
CA THR A 3 10.19 0.18 3.78
C THR A 3 10.79 -0.61 2.61
N LYS A 4 12.09 -0.47 2.37
CA LYS A 4 12.82 -1.39 1.49
C LYS A 4 13.83 -2.09 2.40
N MET A 5 13.87 -3.40 2.31
CA MET A 5 14.70 -4.26 3.15
C MET A 5 15.65 -5.04 2.25
N GLU A 6 16.92 -5.12 2.64
CA GLU A 6 17.90 -6.03 2.06
C GLU A 6 18.67 -6.62 3.25
N PRO A 7 18.64 -7.95 3.47
CA PRO A 7 19.45 -8.58 4.50
C PRO A 7 20.91 -8.66 4.01
N MET A 8 21.77 -7.76 4.48
CA MET A 8 23.21 -7.89 4.29
C MET A 8 23.83 -8.59 5.50
N THR A 9 24.37 -9.79 5.30
CA THR A 9 25.03 -10.58 6.34
C THR A 9 26.48 -10.15 6.49
N LEU A 10 26.73 -9.16 7.34
CA LEU A 10 28.07 -8.81 7.81
C LEU A 10 28.03 -8.94 9.34
N SER A 11 28.71 -9.95 9.90
CA SER A 11 28.57 -10.51 11.28
C SER A 11 27.47 -11.57 11.41
N GLN A 12 27.67 -12.60 12.25
CA GLN A 12 26.79 -13.77 12.46
C GLN A 12 25.41 -13.44 13.09
N LYS A 13 24.97 -12.19 12.98
CA LYS A 13 23.79 -11.64 13.62
C LYS A 13 22.82 -11.13 12.55
N THR A 14 21.54 -11.43 12.72
CA THR A 14 20.53 -10.98 11.76
C THR A 14 20.22 -9.52 12.03
N MET A 15 20.46 -8.65 11.05
CA MET A 15 20.20 -7.22 11.14
C MET A 15 18.96 -6.85 10.31
N LEU A 16 18.12 -6.02 10.88
CA LEU A 16 16.92 -5.46 10.30
C LEU A 16 17.22 -4.01 9.90
N VAL A 17 17.50 -3.79 8.62
CA VAL A 17 17.64 -2.43 8.08
C VAL A 17 16.25 -1.84 7.87
N ILE A 18 15.97 -0.73 8.55
CA ILE A 18 14.76 0.08 8.36
C ILE A 18 15.15 1.31 7.57
N CYS A 19 14.51 1.48 6.42
CA CYS A 19 14.58 2.71 5.65
C CYS A 19 13.21 3.38 5.68
N LEU A 20 13.19 4.69 5.98
CA LEU A 20 11.99 5.49 5.85
C LEU A 20 11.98 6.16 4.48
N ARG A 21 10.92 5.87 3.74
CA ARG A 21 10.57 6.59 2.52
C ARG A 21 9.40 7.51 2.81
N THR A 22 9.68 8.80 2.82
CA THR A 22 8.74 9.85 3.14
C THR A 22 8.84 10.99 2.11
N VAL A 23 7.88 11.88 2.17
CA VAL A 23 7.86 13.11 1.39
C VAL A 23 7.87 14.25 2.41
N VAL A 24 8.94 15.04 2.41
CA VAL A 24 9.12 16.15 3.35
C VAL A 24 9.15 17.46 2.57
N GLY A 25 8.33 18.43 2.99
CA GLY A 25 8.35 19.78 2.43
C GLY A 25 7.56 20.00 1.13
N GLN A 26 7.60 21.26 0.68
CA GLN A 26 6.82 21.76 -0.45
C GLN A 26 7.30 21.21 -1.81
N ASN A 27 8.58 20.84 -1.95
CA ASN A 27 9.17 20.45 -3.23
C ASN A 27 8.96 18.99 -3.65
N ASN A 28 8.19 18.22 -2.87
CA ASN A 28 7.82 16.84 -3.20
C ASN A 28 8.97 15.85 -3.41
N GLU A 29 10.11 16.15 -2.81
CA GLU A 29 11.22 15.24 -2.92
C GLU A 29 10.92 13.99 -2.10
N VAL A 30 10.95 12.84 -2.78
CA VAL A 30 10.72 11.54 -2.16
C VAL A 30 12.05 11.12 -1.55
N ILE A 31 12.24 11.50 -0.30
CA ILE A 31 13.45 11.19 0.42
C ILE A 31 13.32 9.76 0.95
N THR A 32 14.21 8.90 0.49
CA THR A 32 14.47 7.61 1.12
C THR A 32 15.73 7.79 1.93
N PHE A 33 15.62 7.74 3.24
CA PHE A 33 16.77 7.76 4.10
C PHE A 33 16.82 6.49 4.93
N PHE A 34 18.06 6.07 5.19
CA PHE A 34 18.33 5.06 6.20
C PHE A 34 17.82 5.59 7.54
N PHE A 35 16.93 4.84 8.16
CA PHE A 35 16.33 5.24 9.43
C PHE A 35 17.06 4.60 10.58
N ASP A 36 17.14 3.28 10.59
CA ASP A 36 17.85 2.55 11.63
C ASP A 36 18.25 1.15 11.18
N ILE A 37 19.16 0.53 11.93
CA ILE A 37 19.52 -0.88 11.81
C ILE A 37 19.35 -1.54 13.18
N ILE A 38 18.45 -2.52 13.25
CA ILE A 38 18.13 -3.23 14.49
C ILE A 38 18.72 -4.62 14.43
N GLU A 39 19.50 -4.99 15.45
CA GLU A 39 19.87 -6.39 15.64
C GLU A 39 18.65 -7.20 16.10
N LEU A 40 18.27 -8.22 15.34
CA LEU A 40 17.18 -9.12 15.70
C LEU A 40 17.70 -10.28 16.55
N THR A 41 17.07 -10.49 17.70
CA THR A 41 17.31 -11.68 18.54
C THR A 41 16.76 -12.95 17.90
N ASN A 42 15.67 -12.84 17.13
CA ASN A 42 15.11 -13.89 16.30
C ASN A 42 14.30 -13.29 15.13
N THR A 43 14.01 -14.13 14.13
CA THR A 43 13.33 -13.72 12.88
C THR A 43 11.87 -14.16 12.82
N SER A 44 11.20 -14.35 13.96
CA SER A 44 9.76 -14.61 13.97
C SER A 44 8.98 -13.36 13.53
N ALA A 45 7.79 -13.55 12.95
CA ALA A 45 6.95 -12.44 12.52
C ALA A 45 6.61 -11.48 13.67
N ASP A 46 6.29 -12.01 14.85
CA ASP A 46 6.01 -11.20 16.04
C ASP A 46 7.24 -10.44 16.54
N SER A 47 8.42 -11.08 16.56
CA SER A 47 9.65 -10.40 16.95
C SER A 47 10.02 -9.29 15.99
N ILE A 48 9.90 -9.52 14.68
CA ILE A 48 10.17 -8.51 13.64
C ILE A 48 9.18 -7.35 13.77
N LYS A 49 7.88 -7.65 13.88
CA LYS A 49 6.82 -6.64 14.08
C LYS A 49 7.12 -5.81 15.32
N ASN A 50 7.38 -6.44 16.45
CA ASN A 50 7.62 -5.74 17.71
C ASN A 50 8.91 -4.93 17.66
N ALA A 51 9.98 -5.46 17.06
CA ALA A 51 11.22 -4.72 16.86
C ALA A 51 11.01 -3.44 16.02
N ILE A 52 10.25 -3.55 14.92
CA ILE A 52 9.91 -2.39 14.08
C ILE A 52 9.07 -1.38 14.88
N LEU A 53 8.00 -1.83 15.54
CA LEU A 53 7.11 -0.94 16.28
C LEU A 53 7.80 -0.26 17.47
N THR A 54 8.64 -0.98 18.20
CA THR A 54 9.43 -0.44 19.31
C THR A 54 10.46 0.58 18.82
N ASN A 55 11.08 0.34 17.67
CA ASN A 55 12.04 1.28 17.08
C ASN A 55 11.37 2.53 16.49
N LEU A 56 10.20 2.37 15.88
CA LEU A 56 9.41 3.50 15.43
C LEU A 56 8.93 4.34 16.63
N SER A 57 8.43 3.69 17.68
CA SER A 57 7.97 4.39 18.89
C SER A 57 9.09 5.11 19.63
N SER A 58 10.32 4.55 19.68
CA SER A 58 11.48 5.23 20.26
C SER A 58 11.84 6.52 19.52
N HIS A 59 11.44 6.66 18.26
CA HIS A 59 11.60 7.85 17.43
C HIS A 59 10.30 8.66 17.29
N ARG A 60 9.35 8.50 18.21
CA ARG A 60 8.04 9.20 18.27
C ARG A 60 7.05 8.88 17.15
N PHE A 61 7.32 7.85 16.34
CA PHE A 61 6.33 7.27 15.45
C PHE A 61 5.47 6.28 16.24
N ASP A 62 4.60 6.80 17.12
CA ASP A 62 3.72 5.98 17.93
C ASP A 62 2.59 5.31 17.11
N ASN A 63 1.84 4.42 17.75
CA ASN A 63 0.76 3.70 17.06
C ASN A 63 -0.33 4.62 16.49
N ASN A 64 -0.58 5.78 17.08
CA ASN A 64 -1.58 6.72 16.58
C ASN A 64 -1.07 7.43 15.33
N PHE A 65 0.19 7.90 15.38
CA PHE A 65 0.87 8.46 14.23
C PHE A 65 0.92 7.46 13.08
N LEU A 66 1.28 6.20 13.35
CA LEU A 66 1.33 5.16 12.33
C LEU A 66 -0.05 4.89 11.75
N LYS A 67 -1.11 4.77 12.55
CA LYS A 67 -2.47 4.58 12.01
C LYS A 67 -2.89 5.66 11.01
N LEU A 68 -2.48 6.90 11.25
CA LEU A 68 -2.82 8.05 10.41
C LEU A 68 -1.90 8.21 9.19
N ASN A 69 -0.61 7.91 9.34
CA ASN A 69 0.43 8.28 8.35
C ASN A 69 1.11 7.08 7.68
N LEU A 70 0.96 5.87 8.20
CA LEU A 70 1.49 4.63 7.61
C LEU A 70 0.65 4.23 6.40
N ILE A 71 1.14 4.61 5.23
CA ILE A 71 0.50 4.27 3.95
C ILE A 71 0.72 2.80 3.58
N ALA A 72 1.95 2.29 3.74
CA ALA A 72 2.29 0.91 3.43
C ALA A 72 3.55 0.44 4.17
N PHE A 73 3.62 -0.86 4.41
CA PHE A 73 4.84 -1.57 4.78
C PHE A 73 5.22 -2.46 3.60
N VAL A 74 6.49 -2.43 3.19
CA VAL A 74 6.99 -3.31 2.13
C VAL A 74 8.21 -4.04 2.66
N SER A 75 8.22 -5.36 2.48
CA SER A 75 9.41 -6.19 2.59
C SER A 75 9.64 -6.84 1.23
N ASP A 76 10.91 -6.96 0.83
CA ASP A 76 11.33 -7.68 -0.38
C ASP A 76 11.07 -9.19 -0.28
N GLY A 77 10.90 -9.68 0.95
CA GLY A 77 10.81 -11.09 1.29
C GLY A 77 9.82 -11.90 0.47
N ALA A 78 8.59 -11.43 0.24
CA ALA A 78 7.60 -12.24 -0.47
C ALA A 78 8.01 -12.54 -1.93
N SER A 79 8.48 -11.52 -2.65
CA SER A 79 8.91 -11.65 -4.04
C SER A 79 10.21 -12.44 -4.19
N THR A 80 11.18 -12.17 -3.30
CA THR A 80 12.47 -12.86 -3.28
C THR A 80 12.29 -14.33 -2.89
N MET A 81 11.44 -14.63 -1.90
CA MET A 81 11.15 -16.01 -1.50
C MET A 81 10.43 -16.78 -2.59
N LEU A 82 9.40 -16.21 -3.24
CA LEU A 82 8.67 -16.90 -4.30
C LEU A 82 9.55 -17.15 -5.54
N GLY A 83 10.45 -16.21 -5.88
CA GLY A 83 11.42 -16.37 -6.96
C GLY A 83 12.53 -17.38 -6.68
N ARG A 84 12.96 -17.55 -5.42
CA ARG A 84 14.12 -18.38 -5.04
C ARG A 84 13.76 -19.65 -4.27
N VAL A 85 12.48 -19.98 -4.13
CA VAL A 85 12.02 -21.12 -3.32
C VAL A 85 12.71 -22.44 -3.71
N ALA A 86 12.89 -22.71 -4.99
CA ALA A 86 13.56 -23.92 -5.50
C ALA A 86 15.03 -23.98 -5.08
N ALA A 87 15.76 -22.88 -5.23
CA ALA A 87 17.16 -22.78 -4.82
C ALA A 87 17.32 -22.92 -3.30
N LEU A 88 16.43 -22.30 -2.52
CA LEU A 88 16.43 -22.41 -1.05
C LEU A 88 16.10 -23.83 -0.60
N TYR A 89 15.12 -24.47 -1.23
CA TYR A 89 14.75 -25.86 -0.94
C TYR A 89 15.92 -26.81 -1.22
N GLN A 90 16.60 -26.65 -2.36
CA GLN A 90 17.79 -27.44 -2.69
C GLN A 90 18.91 -27.19 -1.68
N HIS A 91 19.19 -25.93 -1.33
CA HIS A 91 20.18 -25.60 -0.32
C HIS A 91 19.89 -26.27 1.03
N PHE A 92 18.63 -26.24 1.48
CA PHE A 92 18.22 -26.93 2.71
C PHE A 92 18.29 -28.45 2.59
N THR A 93 18.02 -29.00 1.40
CA THR A 93 18.18 -30.44 1.14
C THR A 93 19.63 -30.86 1.28
N THR A 94 20.56 -30.13 0.67
CA THR A 94 22.01 -30.36 0.81
C THR A 94 22.44 -30.22 2.26
N ALA A 95 21.94 -29.20 2.96
CA ALA A 95 22.23 -28.94 4.36
C ALA A 95 21.78 -30.07 5.31
N VAL A 96 20.64 -30.71 5.04
CA VAL A 96 20.14 -31.84 5.86
C VAL A 96 21.03 -33.07 5.68
N ASN A 97 21.53 -33.30 4.47
CA ASN A 97 22.36 -34.46 4.12
C ASN A 97 23.86 -34.25 4.40
N ASP A 98 24.28 -33.08 4.86
CA ASP A 98 25.68 -32.73 5.11
C ASP A 98 26.23 -33.49 6.33
N GLY A 99 27.17 -34.41 6.12
CA GLY A 99 27.80 -35.21 7.17
C GLY A 99 28.53 -34.38 8.23
N LEU A 100 28.99 -33.18 7.90
CA LEU A 100 29.76 -32.30 8.80
C LEU A 100 28.89 -31.52 9.77
N ARG A 101 27.57 -31.45 9.52
CA ARG A 101 26.64 -30.69 10.37
C ARG A 101 26.14 -31.49 11.55
N THR A 102 25.95 -30.79 12.66
CA THR A 102 25.39 -31.35 13.87
C THR A 102 23.93 -31.76 13.68
N SER A 103 23.43 -32.69 14.50
CA SER A 103 22.02 -33.10 14.48
C SER A 103 21.06 -31.92 14.73
N LYS A 104 21.47 -30.92 15.53
CA LYS A 104 20.68 -29.72 15.80
C LYS A 104 20.54 -28.84 14.56
N GLU A 105 21.63 -28.64 13.81
CA GLU A 105 21.60 -27.87 12.55
C GLU A 105 20.77 -28.59 11.50
N LYS A 106 20.95 -29.91 11.34
CA LYS A 106 20.15 -30.72 10.42
C LYS A 106 18.66 -30.60 10.70
N SER A 107 18.26 -30.70 11.96
CA SER A 107 16.85 -30.50 12.37
C SER A 107 16.33 -29.09 12.03
N LYS A 108 17.15 -28.04 12.19
CA LYS A 108 16.78 -26.68 11.77
C LYS A 108 16.52 -26.59 10.27
N TYR A 109 17.45 -27.10 9.44
CA TYR A 109 17.32 -27.06 7.99
C TYR A 109 16.14 -27.93 7.49
N LEU A 110 15.91 -29.08 8.12
CA LEU A 110 14.75 -29.93 7.83
C LEU A 110 13.43 -29.20 8.14
N GLY A 111 13.36 -28.49 9.27
CA GLY A 111 12.20 -27.66 9.62
C GLY A 111 11.94 -26.57 8.58
N LEU A 112 12.98 -25.85 8.14
CA LEU A 112 12.89 -24.81 7.12
C LEU A 112 12.49 -25.37 5.75
N GLN A 113 13.07 -26.50 5.36
CA GLN A 113 12.72 -27.22 4.12
C GLN A 113 11.24 -27.60 4.11
N ARG A 114 10.74 -28.18 5.22
CA ARG A 114 9.32 -28.53 5.39
C ARG A 114 8.41 -27.31 5.38
N HIS A 115 8.88 -26.16 5.87
CA HIS A 115 8.14 -24.91 5.82
C HIS A 115 8.01 -24.37 4.39
N LEU A 116 9.09 -24.41 3.59
CA LEU A 116 9.05 -23.99 2.18
C LEU A 116 8.22 -24.92 1.29
N ALA A 117 8.18 -26.21 1.60
CA ALA A 117 7.34 -27.20 0.92
C ALA A 117 5.91 -27.26 1.45
N SER A 118 5.52 -26.39 2.40
CA SER A 118 4.16 -26.41 2.92
C SER A 118 3.17 -25.83 1.93
N ILE A 119 2.07 -26.55 1.70
CA ILE A 119 0.88 -26.10 0.97
C ILE A 119 0.38 -24.76 1.55
N GLU A 120 0.26 -24.68 2.88
CA GLU A 120 -0.21 -23.52 3.62
C GLU A 120 0.72 -22.32 3.42
N PHE A 121 2.04 -22.53 3.49
CA PHE A 121 3.03 -21.48 3.26
C PHE A 121 3.00 -20.95 1.82
N VAL A 122 3.03 -21.85 0.83
CA VAL A 122 3.02 -21.47 -0.60
C VAL A 122 1.74 -20.72 -0.96
N THR A 123 0.58 -21.18 -0.47
CA THR A 123 -0.70 -20.49 -0.65
C THR A 123 -0.65 -19.07 -0.05
N ASN A 124 -0.21 -18.96 1.21
CA ASN A 124 -0.09 -17.65 1.88
C ASN A 124 0.85 -16.70 1.12
N LEU A 125 1.95 -17.23 0.59
CA LEU A 125 2.93 -16.45 -0.14
C LEU A 125 2.35 -15.90 -1.45
N GLY A 126 1.57 -16.70 -2.19
CA GLY A 126 0.87 -16.25 -3.40
C GLY A 126 -0.12 -15.12 -3.10
N ILE A 127 -0.97 -15.31 -2.09
CA ILE A 127 -1.96 -14.31 -1.63
C ILE A 127 -1.29 -12.98 -1.26
N MET A 128 -0.24 -13.06 -0.43
CA MET A 128 0.50 -11.87 0.00
C MET A 128 1.20 -11.18 -1.16
N TYR A 129 1.76 -11.94 -2.11
CA TYR A 129 2.45 -11.37 -3.26
C TYR A 129 1.50 -10.51 -4.11
N ASP A 130 0.35 -11.06 -4.51
CA ASP A 130 -0.61 -10.33 -5.34
C ASP A 130 -1.11 -9.07 -4.60
N ALA A 131 -1.44 -9.19 -3.31
CA ALA A 131 -1.84 -8.04 -2.51
C ALA A 131 -0.76 -6.96 -2.41
N LEU A 132 0.50 -7.34 -2.19
CA LEU A 132 1.61 -6.40 -2.10
C LEU A 132 1.91 -5.74 -3.44
N CYS A 133 1.75 -6.43 -4.57
CA CYS A 133 1.87 -5.84 -5.90
C CYS A 133 0.81 -4.76 -6.11
N GLU A 134 -0.44 -5.08 -5.84
CA GLU A 134 -1.57 -4.16 -5.94
C GLU A 134 -1.38 -2.90 -5.07
N LEU A 135 -0.91 -3.08 -3.83
CA LEU A 135 -0.59 -1.98 -2.92
C LEU A 135 0.65 -1.18 -3.38
N ALA A 136 1.67 -1.84 -3.96
CA ALA A 136 2.87 -1.18 -4.44
C ALA A 136 2.56 -0.27 -5.64
N ASP A 137 1.69 -0.72 -6.55
CA ASP A 137 1.23 0.06 -7.67
C ASP A 137 0.38 1.25 -7.21
N LEU A 138 -0.58 1.02 -6.29
CA LEU A 138 -1.35 2.11 -5.69
C LEU A 138 -0.43 3.14 -5.02
N SER A 139 0.53 2.69 -4.21
CA SER A 139 1.52 3.58 -3.57
C SER A 139 2.32 4.39 -4.58
N THR A 140 2.59 3.82 -5.76
CA THR A 140 3.31 4.50 -6.85
C THR A 140 2.43 5.55 -7.52
N SER A 141 1.17 5.22 -7.83
CA SER A 141 0.19 6.17 -8.37
C SER A 141 -0.06 7.35 -7.40
N LEU A 142 -0.23 7.07 -6.10
CA LEU A 142 -0.47 8.09 -5.08
C LEU A 142 0.74 9.00 -4.82
N ARG A 143 1.94 8.61 -5.24
CA ARG A 143 3.16 9.40 -5.05
C ARG A 143 3.30 10.53 -6.08
N ASN A 144 2.65 10.40 -7.24
CA ASN A 144 2.73 11.43 -8.26
C ASN A 144 1.85 12.64 -7.85
N ARG A 145 2.47 13.80 -7.66
CA ARG A 145 1.78 15.04 -7.23
C ARG A 145 1.08 15.80 -8.36
N SER A 146 1.24 15.39 -9.61
CA SER A 146 0.48 15.98 -10.71
C SER A 146 -0.97 15.48 -10.77
N HIS A 147 -1.43 14.74 -9.75
CA HIS A 147 -2.76 14.16 -9.73
C HIS A 147 -3.75 15.04 -9.00
N THR A 148 -4.90 15.22 -9.63
CA THR A 148 -6.04 15.88 -9.01
C THR A 148 -6.56 15.02 -7.86
N PHE A 149 -7.21 15.63 -6.90
CA PHE A 149 -7.83 14.90 -5.79
C PHE A 149 -8.81 13.83 -6.30
N THR A 150 -9.56 14.14 -7.35
CA THR A 150 -10.47 13.18 -8.02
C THR A 150 -9.73 12.00 -8.63
N GLN A 151 -8.55 12.21 -9.24
CA GLN A 151 -7.72 11.13 -9.77
C GLN A 151 -7.19 10.22 -8.66
N VAL A 152 -6.70 10.82 -7.57
CA VAL A 152 -6.24 10.10 -6.36
C VAL A 152 -7.36 9.22 -5.80
N ASN A 153 -8.56 9.77 -5.62
CA ASN A 153 -9.72 9.02 -5.16
C ASN A 153 -10.05 7.85 -6.11
N ARG A 154 -10.05 8.08 -7.42
CA ARG A 154 -10.29 7.02 -8.42
C ARG A 154 -9.24 5.89 -8.32
N TYR A 155 -7.98 6.19 -8.02
CA TYR A 155 -6.95 5.14 -7.84
C TYR A 155 -7.25 4.25 -6.64
N ILE A 156 -7.66 4.83 -5.51
CA ILE A 156 -8.01 4.07 -4.31
C ILE A 156 -9.28 3.25 -4.55
N GLN A 157 -10.32 3.86 -5.13
CA GLN A 157 -11.58 3.17 -5.49
C GLN A 157 -11.33 2.00 -6.45
N ARG A 158 -10.50 2.21 -7.48
CA ARG A 158 -10.12 1.14 -8.41
C ARG A 158 -9.43 0.00 -7.67
N ARG A 159 -8.53 0.31 -6.72
CA ARG A 159 -7.84 -0.73 -5.97
C ARG A 159 -8.76 -1.50 -5.03
N ILE A 160 -9.74 -0.84 -4.42
CA ILE A 160 -10.82 -1.48 -3.64
C ILE A 160 -11.56 -2.49 -4.53
N MET A 161 -12.00 -2.06 -5.72
CA MET A 161 -12.69 -2.95 -6.67
C MET A 161 -11.83 -4.14 -7.10
N VAL A 162 -10.52 -3.93 -7.30
CA VAL A 162 -9.60 -5.02 -7.62
C VAL A 162 -9.49 -6.00 -6.46
N PHE A 163 -9.38 -5.54 -5.21
CA PHE A 163 -9.37 -6.44 -4.06
C PHE A 163 -10.70 -7.18 -3.87
N ASP A 164 -11.84 -6.53 -4.06
CA ASP A 164 -13.14 -7.22 -4.05
C ASP A 164 -13.20 -8.29 -5.14
N SER A 165 -12.70 -7.99 -6.34
CA SER A 165 -12.58 -8.97 -7.42
C SER A 165 -11.63 -10.11 -7.06
N MET A 166 -10.47 -9.82 -6.45
CA MET A 166 -9.48 -10.84 -6.04
C MET A 166 -10.00 -11.80 -4.98
N ALA A 167 -11.08 -11.45 -4.27
CA ALA A 167 -11.71 -12.33 -3.31
C ALA A 167 -12.38 -13.55 -3.98
N GLU A 168 -12.87 -13.38 -5.21
CA GLU A 168 -13.55 -14.42 -6.01
C GLU A 168 -12.70 -14.87 -7.23
N ASN A 169 -11.92 -13.95 -7.81
CA ASN A 169 -11.11 -14.15 -9.01
C ASN A 169 -9.63 -13.88 -8.67
N TYR A 170 -8.93 -14.92 -8.23
CA TYR A 170 -7.58 -14.80 -7.71
C TYR A 170 -6.59 -14.15 -8.68
N GLY A 171 -5.67 -13.38 -8.11
CA GLY A 171 -4.50 -12.87 -8.83
C GLY A 171 -3.60 -14.00 -9.33
N PRO A 172 -2.67 -13.69 -10.24
CA PRO A 172 -1.88 -14.68 -10.95
C PRO A 172 -1.03 -15.55 -10.02
N ARG A 173 -0.44 -15.00 -8.95
CA ARG A 173 0.41 -15.78 -8.03
C ARG A 173 -0.40 -16.58 -7.03
N THR A 174 -1.54 -16.06 -6.61
CA THR A 174 -2.50 -16.79 -5.77
C THR A 174 -3.04 -18.00 -6.54
N LYS A 175 -3.40 -17.81 -7.81
CA LYS A 175 -3.84 -18.90 -8.68
C LYS A 175 -2.73 -19.93 -8.89
N GLU A 176 -1.53 -19.50 -9.30
CA GLU A 176 -0.36 -20.40 -9.43
C GLU A 176 -0.13 -21.22 -8.16
N ALA A 177 -0.21 -20.59 -6.98
CA ALA A 177 -0.02 -21.27 -5.71
C ALA A 177 -1.13 -22.30 -5.42
N ILE A 178 -2.40 -21.99 -5.72
CA ILE A 178 -3.53 -22.90 -5.52
C ILE A 178 -3.46 -24.08 -6.50
N ASP A 179 -3.25 -23.82 -7.79
CA ASP A 179 -3.11 -24.85 -8.82
C ASP A 179 -1.95 -25.82 -8.46
N SER A 180 -0.84 -25.27 -7.97
CA SER A 180 0.31 -26.05 -7.50
C SER A 180 0.02 -26.93 -6.27
N CYS A 181 -0.98 -26.56 -5.47
CA CYS A 181 -1.44 -27.40 -4.35
C CYS A 181 -2.25 -28.60 -4.85
N GLU A 182 -2.99 -28.46 -5.95
CA GLU A 182 -3.72 -29.58 -6.59
C GLU A 182 -2.74 -30.58 -7.22
N GLU A 183 -1.70 -30.07 -7.87
CA GLU A 183 -0.61 -30.86 -8.47
C GLU A 183 0.40 -31.42 -7.44
N LEU A 184 0.21 -31.10 -6.14
CA LEU A 184 1.11 -31.45 -5.03
C LEU A 184 2.59 -31.12 -5.29
N SER A 185 2.85 -30.12 -6.13
CA SER A 185 4.20 -29.70 -6.46
C SER A 185 4.25 -28.22 -6.83
N PHE A 186 5.28 -27.51 -6.34
CA PHE A 186 5.52 -26.11 -6.66
C PHE A 186 6.96 -25.92 -7.11
N LYS A 187 7.17 -25.50 -8.36
CA LYS A 187 8.52 -25.31 -8.94
C LYS A 187 9.44 -26.51 -8.72
N SER A 188 8.91 -27.71 -8.98
CA SER A 188 9.59 -29.00 -8.80
C SER A 188 9.90 -29.37 -7.34
N ILE A 189 9.32 -28.66 -6.36
CA ILE A 189 9.35 -29.05 -4.95
C ILE A 189 8.08 -29.85 -4.65
N PRO A 190 8.17 -31.08 -4.12
CA PRO A 190 7.00 -31.83 -3.65
C PRO A 190 6.40 -31.13 -2.43
N LEU A 191 5.09 -30.86 -2.47
CA LEU A 191 4.39 -30.17 -1.40
C LEU A 191 3.90 -31.14 -0.34
N ILE A 192 3.93 -30.68 0.91
CA ILE A 192 3.43 -31.39 2.08
C ILE A 192 2.45 -30.49 2.84
N SER A 193 1.46 -31.09 3.50
CA SER A 193 0.62 -30.31 4.43
C SER A 193 1.35 -30.12 5.76
N ASN A 194 1.31 -28.91 6.28
CA ASN A 194 1.83 -28.55 7.59
C ASN A 194 0.79 -27.73 8.36
N LYS A 195 -0.03 -28.43 9.15
CA LYS A 195 -1.11 -27.85 9.95
C LYS A 195 -0.67 -26.84 11.01
N ALA A 196 0.63 -26.77 11.33
CA ALA A 196 1.16 -25.75 12.24
C ALA A 196 1.19 -24.35 11.61
N ILE A 197 1.07 -24.25 10.29
CA ILE A 197 1.06 -22.99 9.56
C ILE A 197 -0.39 -22.56 9.33
N PRO A 198 -0.83 -21.42 9.89
CA PRO A 198 -2.19 -20.94 9.67
C PRO A 198 -2.35 -20.53 8.21
N LYS A 199 -3.34 -21.14 7.53
CA LYS A 199 -3.67 -20.82 6.15
C LYS A 199 -4.51 -19.54 6.11
N ILE A 200 -4.07 -18.56 5.33
CA ILE A 200 -4.81 -17.33 5.04
C ILE A 200 -6.04 -17.71 4.22
N ASN A 201 -7.20 -17.24 4.64
CA ASN A 201 -8.41 -17.31 3.83
C ASN A 201 -8.38 -16.18 2.78
N PRO A 202 -8.27 -16.47 1.47
CA PRO A 202 -8.16 -15.43 0.43
C PRO A 202 -9.36 -14.49 0.43
N LEU A 203 -10.57 -15.04 0.53
CA LEU A 203 -11.82 -14.29 0.54
C LEU A 203 -11.85 -13.26 1.67
N GLN A 204 -11.56 -13.70 2.89
CA GLN A 204 -11.55 -12.82 4.06
C GLN A 204 -10.41 -11.80 3.98
N PHE A 205 -9.23 -12.22 3.52
CA PHE A 205 -8.05 -11.37 3.44
C PHE A 205 -8.26 -10.21 2.47
N PHE A 206 -8.68 -10.49 1.22
CA PHE A 206 -8.89 -9.45 0.21
C PHE A 206 -10.08 -8.54 0.56
N ARG A 207 -11.17 -9.08 1.11
CA ARG A 207 -12.29 -8.26 1.62
C ARG A 207 -11.85 -7.33 2.76
N SER A 208 -10.96 -7.80 3.63
CA SER A 208 -10.42 -6.97 4.72
C SER A 208 -9.54 -5.83 4.19
N LEU A 209 -8.74 -6.08 3.15
CA LEU A 209 -7.95 -5.02 2.48
C LEU A 209 -8.85 -4.00 1.79
N SER A 210 -9.86 -4.47 1.05
CA SER A 210 -10.89 -3.62 0.43
C SER A 210 -11.57 -2.74 1.47
N TYR A 211 -12.08 -3.33 2.55
CA TYR A 211 -12.70 -2.60 3.65
C TYR A 211 -11.74 -1.58 4.28
N ASN A 212 -10.48 -1.96 4.54
CA ASN A 212 -9.52 -1.05 5.15
C ASN A 212 -9.19 0.15 4.25
N LEU A 213 -9.04 -0.07 2.94
CA LEU A 213 -8.87 1.04 1.98
C LEU A 213 -10.14 1.89 1.87
N GLY A 214 -11.32 1.26 1.85
CA GLY A 214 -12.61 1.95 1.83
C GLY A 214 -12.79 2.87 3.03
N SER A 215 -12.41 2.41 4.22
CA SER A 215 -12.49 3.22 5.45
C SER A 215 -11.57 4.46 5.45
N ARG A 216 -10.57 4.51 4.56
CA ARG A 216 -9.65 5.63 4.38
C ARG A 216 -10.03 6.56 3.24
N LEU A 217 -11.11 6.27 2.51
CA LEU A 217 -11.70 7.22 1.59
C LEU A 217 -12.19 8.44 2.37
N PHE A 218 -12.10 9.61 1.74
CA PHE A 218 -12.44 10.86 2.38
C PHE A 218 -13.96 10.88 2.69
N THR A 219 -14.32 11.08 3.95
CA THR A 219 -15.72 11.20 4.38
C THR A 219 -16.03 12.66 4.68
N THR A 220 -17.16 13.16 4.20
CA THR A 220 -17.63 14.53 4.48
C THR A 220 -18.40 14.65 5.79
N LEU A 221 -18.49 13.57 6.58
CA LEU A 221 -19.18 13.54 7.86
C LEU A 221 -18.25 13.22 9.01
N SER A 222 -18.57 13.83 10.16
CA SER A 222 -18.07 13.42 11.47
C SER A 222 -18.52 12.00 11.80
N SER A 223 -17.71 11.26 12.56
CA SER A 223 -17.95 9.87 12.96
C SER A 223 -19.29 9.61 13.68
N ASN A 224 -19.97 10.66 14.14
CA ASN A 224 -21.17 10.59 14.96
C ASN A 224 -22.47 10.87 14.19
N VAL A 225 -22.40 11.13 12.87
CA VAL A 225 -23.58 11.47 12.06
C VAL A 225 -23.99 10.27 11.20
N SER A 226 -25.20 9.77 11.44
CA SER A 226 -25.85 8.75 10.61
C SER A 226 -26.54 9.43 9.42
N MET A 227 -26.02 9.22 8.22
CA MET A 227 -26.72 9.56 6.96
C MET A 227 -26.94 8.32 6.10
N GLN A 228 -27.97 8.34 5.27
CA GLN A 228 -28.24 7.26 4.32
C GLN A 228 -27.11 7.15 3.29
N GLY A 229 -26.75 5.93 2.91
CA GLY A 229 -25.57 5.67 2.05
C GLY A 229 -25.61 6.38 0.68
N ASN A 230 -26.79 6.61 0.11
CA ASN A 230 -26.93 7.30 -1.17
C ASN A 230 -26.68 8.82 -1.06
N GLU A 231 -27.14 9.47 0.01
CA GLU A 231 -26.92 10.91 0.23
C GLU A 231 -25.44 11.21 0.48
N LEU A 232 -24.77 10.36 1.25
CA LEU A 232 -23.33 10.40 1.48
C LEU A 232 -22.52 10.37 0.19
N LYS A 233 -22.85 9.41 -0.68
CA LYS A 233 -22.20 9.25 -1.97
C LYS A 233 -22.41 10.48 -2.86
N ASN A 234 -23.59 11.09 -2.81
CA ASN A 234 -23.92 12.29 -3.58
C ASN A 234 -23.11 13.50 -3.10
N ILE A 235 -23.06 13.76 -1.79
CA ILE A 235 -22.27 14.85 -1.21
C ILE A 235 -20.79 14.68 -1.57
N TYR A 236 -20.27 13.47 -1.46
CA TYR A 236 -18.89 13.18 -1.81
C TYR A 236 -18.59 13.39 -3.31
N THR A 237 -19.50 12.93 -4.17
CA THR A 237 -19.36 13.10 -5.63
C THR A 237 -19.44 14.58 -6.02
N GLN A 238 -20.31 15.35 -5.35
CA GLN A 238 -20.39 16.80 -5.53
C GLN A 238 -19.10 17.49 -5.11
N LEU A 239 -18.54 17.14 -3.94
CA LEU A 239 -17.26 17.69 -3.47
C LEU A 239 -16.13 17.43 -4.48
N LEU A 240 -16.04 16.23 -5.05
CA LEU A 240 -15.05 15.91 -6.10
C LEU A 240 -15.26 16.76 -7.34
N SER A 241 -16.52 16.92 -7.78
CA SER A 241 -16.86 17.78 -8.91
C SER A 241 -16.50 19.25 -8.66
N ASP A 242 -16.69 19.73 -7.43
CA ASP A 242 -16.34 21.10 -7.04
C ASP A 242 -14.81 21.29 -6.96
N LEU A 243 -14.06 20.25 -6.56
CA LEU A 243 -12.59 20.31 -6.56
C LEU A 243 -12.01 20.27 -7.99
N ASP A 244 -12.68 19.62 -8.94
CA ASP A 244 -12.23 19.53 -10.33
C ASP A 244 -12.24 20.89 -11.06
N VAL A 245 -12.88 21.93 -10.51
CA VAL A 245 -12.88 23.27 -11.13
C VAL A 245 -11.54 23.99 -10.98
N PHE A 246 -10.67 23.55 -10.07
CA PHE A 246 -9.30 24.09 -9.96
C PHE A 246 -8.36 23.65 -11.08
N GLU A 247 -8.79 22.75 -11.97
CA GLU A 247 -7.96 22.16 -13.01
C GLU A 247 -8.19 22.88 -14.35
N PRO A 248 -7.24 23.72 -14.83
CA PRO A 248 -7.46 24.52 -16.04
C PRO A 248 -7.75 23.69 -17.29
N LYS A 249 -7.21 22.46 -17.35
CA LYS A 249 -7.47 21.49 -18.43
C LYS A 249 -8.95 21.08 -18.56
N ASN A 250 -9.76 21.27 -17.52
CA ASN A 250 -11.18 20.95 -17.52
C ASN A 250 -12.04 22.13 -18.01
N TRP A 251 -11.43 23.31 -18.23
CA TRP A 251 -12.15 24.51 -18.66
C TRP A 251 -12.32 24.50 -20.17
N SER A 252 -13.40 25.10 -20.67
CA SER A 252 -13.58 25.32 -22.10
C SER A 252 -12.57 26.34 -22.62
N ASP A 253 -12.20 26.29 -23.90
CA ASP A 253 -11.28 27.28 -24.50
C ASP A 253 -11.77 28.73 -24.38
N GLN A 254 -13.10 28.90 -24.27
CA GLN A 254 -13.76 30.16 -23.91
C GLN A 254 -14.58 29.91 -22.65
N PHE A 255 -14.19 30.51 -21.54
CA PHE A 255 -14.92 30.43 -20.27
C PHE A 255 -15.18 31.83 -19.72
N ASP A 256 -16.31 32.00 -19.05
CA ASP A 256 -16.65 33.26 -18.37
C ASP A 256 -15.82 33.42 -17.09
N ILE A 257 -15.47 34.65 -16.72
CA ILE A 257 -14.69 34.90 -15.50
C ILE A 257 -15.40 34.43 -14.22
N GLN A 258 -16.71 34.18 -14.24
CA GLN A 258 -17.49 33.62 -13.13
C GLN A 258 -17.59 32.08 -13.19
N TYR A 259 -17.00 31.42 -14.19
CA TYR A 259 -16.96 29.96 -14.28
C TYR A 259 -16.38 29.36 -12.99
N GLY A 260 -17.11 28.43 -12.38
CA GLY A 260 -16.71 27.79 -11.13
C GLY A 260 -17.06 28.54 -9.84
N ASP A 261 -17.56 29.79 -9.89
CA ASP A 261 -17.90 30.56 -8.69
C ASP A 261 -18.87 29.83 -7.75
N SER A 262 -19.83 29.08 -8.29
CA SER A 262 -20.76 28.28 -7.48
C SER A 262 -20.03 27.17 -6.72
N ALA A 263 -19.11 26.46 -7.38
CA ALA A 263 -18.32 25.42 -6.75
C ALA A 263 -17.37 26.01 -5.69
N ILE A 264 -16.72 27.13 -5.99
CA ILE A 264 -15.87 27.84 -5.02
C ILE A 264 -16.66 28.29 -3.78
N ARG A 265 -17.92 28.73 -3.93
CA ARG A 265 -18.80 29.02 -2.79
C ARG A 265 -19.08 27.78 -1.95
N THR A 266 -19.39 26.65 -2.59
CA THR A 266 -19.61 25.38 -1.88
C THR A 266 -18.36 24.97 -1.12
N LEU A 267 -17.18 25.03 -1.75
CA LEU A 267 -15.91 24.69 -1.12
C LEU A 267 -15.55 25.65 0.03
N ALA A 268 -15.82 26.95 -0.12
CA ALA A 268 -15.60 27.92 0.93
C ALA A 268 -16.40 27.59 2.20
N ASN A 269 -17.65 27.16 2.04
CA ASN A 269 -18.46 26.69 3.16
C ASN A 269 -17.90 25.38 3.77
N VAL A 270 -17.46 24.44 2.93
CA VAL A 270 -16.87 23.16 3.39
C VAL A 270 -15.60 23.39 4.21
N PHE A 271 -14.71 24.25 3.73
CA PHE A 271 -13.43 24.55 4.39
C PHE A 271 -13.53 25.67 5.44
N GLN A 272 -14.71 26.24 5.64
CA GLN A 272 -14.97 27.33 6.60
C GLN A 272 -14.05 28.54 6.37
N VAL A 273 -13.96 29.00 5.13
CA VAL A 273 -13.17 30.16 4.69
C VAL A 273 -14.05 31.25 4.10
N ASP A 274 -13.58 32.50 4.08
CA ASP A 274 -14.36 33.62 3.54
C ASP A 274 -14.62 33.45 2.04
N ALA A 275 -15.89 33.24 1.68
CA ALA A 275 -16.28 32.97 0.30
C ALA A 275 -15.94 34.13 -0.64
N ARG A 276 -16.06 35.38 -0.18
CA ARG A 276 -15.84 36.54 -1.05
C ARG A 276 -14.37 36.66 -1.46
N SER A 277 -13.47 36.50 -0.50
CA SER A 277 -12.02 36.51 -0.71
C SER A 277 -11.59 35.38 -1.65
N VAL A 278 -12.05 34.15 -1.41
CA VAL A 278 -11.66 32.98 -2.23
C VAL A 278 -12.20 33.07 -3.65
N ILE A 279 -13.43 33.56 -3.86
CA ILE A 279 -13.99 33.78 -5.20
C ILE A 279 -13.14 34.80 -5.96
N ASN A 280 -12.81 35.92 -5.33
CA ASN A 280 -11.99 36.95 -5.97
C ASN A 280 -10.59 36.41 -6.30
N GLY A 281 -9.96 35.66 -5.38
CA GLY A 281 -8.67 35.02 -5.63
C GLY A 281 -8.73 33.99 -6.75
N PHE A 282 -9.82 33.23 -6.89
CA PHE A 282 -9.98 32.28 -8.00
C PHE A 282 -10.20 32.99 -9.35
N ARG A 283 -10.91 34.12 -9.36
CA ARG A 283 -11.04 34.97 -10.56
C ARG A 283 -9.68 35.55 -10.97
N GLU A 284 -8.93 36.08 -10.01
CA GLU A 284 -7.57 36.56 -10.25
C GLU A 284 -6.65 35.44 -10.76
N PHE A 285 -6.73 34.23 -10.20
CA PHE A 285 -6.01 33.06 -10.72
C PHE A 285 -6.36 32.75 -12.18
N LYS A 286 -7.63 32.87 -12.57
CA LYS A 286 -8.07 32.70 -13.96
C LYS A 286 -7.58 33.83 -14.87
N ASP A 287 -7.59 35.06 -14.38
CA ASP A 287 -7.10 36.23 -15.13
C ASP A 287 -5.58 36.18 -15.33
N LEU A 288 -4.83 35.65 -14.36
CA LEU A 288 -3.37 35.57 -14.37
C LEU A 288 -2.83 34.23 -14.95
N GLY A 289 -3.66 33.19 -15.07
CA GLY A 289 -3.26 31.80 -15.27
C GLY A 289 -3.63 31.19 -16.63
N ASP A 290 -2.73 31.34 -17.62
CA ASP A 290 -2.14 30.29 -18.49
C ASP A 290 -1.35 30.93 -19.65
N GLY A 291 -0.62 32.05 -19.47
CA GLY A 291 0.26 32.60 -20.52
C GLY A 291 -0.37 32.86 -21.90
N ARG A 292 -1.70 32.77 -21.99
CA ARG A 292 -2.53 33.01 -23.15
C ARG A 292 -3.32 34.24 -22.78
N ASP A 293 -2.90 35.36 -23.37
CA ASP A 293 -3.68 36.59 -23.44
C ASP A 293 -5.07 36.28 -24.02
N THR A 294 -6.02 35.80 -23.22
CA THR A 294 -7.40 35.53 -23.66
C THR A 294 -8.40 36.53 -23.13
N PHE A 295 -8.01 37.47 -22.25
CA PHE A 295 -8.83 38.64 -21.95
C PHE A 295 -8.37 39.85 -22.78
N ARG A 296 -8.79 39.88 -24.06
CA ARG A 296 -8.99 41.16 -24.76
C ARG A 296 -10.46 41.56 -24.60
N PRO A 297 -10.78 42.55 -23.76
CA PRO A 297 -12.12 43.13 -23.76
C PRO A 297 -12.38 43.80 -25.11
N LYS A 298 -13.58 43.62 -25.66
CA LYS A 298 -14.10 44.43 -26.76
C LYS A 298 -14.39 45.85 -26.29
#